data_AF-A0A0N5C3J5-F1
#
_entry.id   AF-A0A0N5C3J5-F1
#
_cell.length_a   1.000
_cell.length_b   1.000
_cell.length_c   1.000
_cell.angle_alpha   90.00
_cell.angle_beta   90.00
_cell.angle_gamma   90.00
#
_symmetry.space_group_name_H-M   'P 1'
#
loop_
_entity.id
_entity.type
_entity.pdbx_description
1 polymer ?
#
loop_
_entity_poly.entity_id
_entity_poly.type
_entity_poly.pdbx_seq_one_letter_code
_entity_poly.pdbx_strand_id
1 'polypeptide(L)'
;MLVKFLPFLLIIFRDATPDSGKVIFQVDTCGFYKSEDMSSDGLLTVEFDKLDKLETEQKSYINVKFNEIKVLYIKLDGINDGASPCGLFVKDHDNQGYQISFSAGYYVGNNFDFLLPLWCKIQQYEFGLVFFDRNKGADVLNNVNEVHTVEHAVLINILSSDDKMLLGTRPHHKVNIIIGLCPYINWVNKKRWIEFIPEDHIKDNGFFEEENGYAHIVAPLYKKNYDEKEFFCGKLKQPTLPDLLIGYKLKEDDKTKEIDGV
;
A
#
# COMPACT_ATOMS: atom_id res chain seq x y z
N MET A 1 54.72 -15.45 44.33
CA MET A 1 54.10 -14.64 43.25
C MET A 1 53.29 -15.59 42.37
N LEU A 2 51.97 -15.63 42.56
CA LEU A 2 51.06 -16.48 41.78
C LEU A 2 50.51 -15.62 40.63
N VAL A 3 50.94 -15.88 39.41
CA VAL A 3 50.41 -15.18 38.22
C VAL A 3 49.08 -15.85 37.86
N LYS A 4 47.97 -15.15 38.12
CA LYS A 4 46.63 -15.55 37.68
C LYS A 4 46.54 -15.36 36.16
N PHE A 5 46.54 -16.47 35.42
CA PHE A 5 46.08 -16.48 34.03
C PHE A 5 44.56 -16.41 34.02
N LEU A 6 44.03 -15.29 33.56
CA LEU A 6 42.60 -15.09 33.28
C LEU A 6 42.32 -15.77 31.91
N PRO A 7 41.39 -16.74 31.80
CA PRO A 7 41.02 -17.25 30.50
C PRO A 7 40.12 -16.22 29.83
N PHE A 8 40.61 -15.61 28.76
CA PHE A 8 39.78 -14.85 27.83
C PHE A 8 38.76 -15.83 27.23
N LEU A 9 37.52 -15.73 27.68
CA LEU A 9 36.38 -16.35 27.02
C LEU A 9 36.19 -15.63 25.67
N LEU A 10 36.76 -16.18 24.61
CA LEU A 10 36.43 -15.82 23.24
C LEU A 10 34.99 -16.26 22.99
N ILE A 11 34.04 -15.37 23.28
CA ILE A 11 32.69 -15.46 22.75
C ILE A 11 32.81 -15.14 21.27
N ILE A 12 32.98 -16.17 20.45
CA ILE A 12 32.77 -16.08 19.01
C ILE A 12 31.26 -15.83 18.87
N PHE A 13 30.88 -14.57 18.66
CA PHE A 13 29.61 -14.28 18.01
C PHE A 13 29.67 -14.99 16.66
N ARG A 14 29.05 -16.17 16.57
CA ARG A 14 28.55 -16.62 15.28
C ARG A 14 27.55 -15.54 14.90
N ASP A 15 27.94 -14.67 13.98
CA ASP A 15 26.98 -13.97 13.16
C ASP A 15 26.03 -15.06 12.66
N ALA A 16 24.80 -15.04 13.19
CA ALA A 16 23.75 -15.88 12.67
C ALA A 16 23.71 -15.55 11.19
N THR A 17 24.05 -16.53 10.34
CA THR A 17 23.79 -16.42 8.91
C THR A 17 22.36 -15.92 8.77
N PRO A 18 22.12 -14.76 8.14
CA PRO A 18 20.78 -14.23 8.03
C PRO A 18 19.93 -15.34 7.44
N ASP A 19 18.91 -15.79 8.17
CA ASP A 19 17.93 -16.69 7.60
C ASP A 19 17.34 -15.95 6.40
N SER A 20 17.58 -16.50 5.20
CA SER A 20 17.28 -15.79 3.97
C SER A 20 15.78 -15.62 3.75
N GLY A 21 14.95 -16.32 4.55
CA GLY A 21 13.56 -16.04 4.85
C GLY A 21 12.66 -15.79 3.64
N LYS A 22 11.66 -16.64 3.43
CA LYS A 22 10.68 -16.44 2.36
C LYS A 22 9.25 -16.46 2.88
N VAL A 23 8.39 -15.74 2.18
CA VAL A 23 6.93 -15.80 2.34
C VAL A 23 6.26 -15.84 0.96
N ILE A 24 5.04 -16.33 0.90
CA ILE A 24 4.23 -16.33 -0.31
C ILE A 24 2.96 -15.55 -0.03
N PHE A 25 2.69 -14.56 -0.86
CA PHE A 25 1.44 -13.83 -0.86
C PHE A 25 0.54 -14.28 -1.99
N GLN A 26 -0.76 -14.29 -1.76
CA GLN A 26 -1.75 -14.28 -2.83
C GLN A 26 -2.12 -12.83 -3.13
N VAL A 27 -2.03 -12.47 -4.40
CA VAL A 27 -2.35 -11.15 -4.91
C VAL A 27 -3.45 -11.27 -5.96
N ASP A 28 -4.46 -10.43 -5.84
CA ASP A 28 -5.63 -10.45 -6.71
C ASP A 28 -6.00 -9.02 -7.11
N THR A 29 -6.23 -8.85 -8.40
CA THR A 29 -6.54 -7.58 -9.08
C THR A 29 -7.95 -7.60 -9.66
N CYS A 30 -8.72 -8.68 -9.41
CA CYS A 30 -9.97 -9.03 -10.08
C CYS A 30 -9.88 -8.98 -11.61
N GLY A 31 -8.71 -9.35 -12.15
CA GLY A 31 -8.43 -9.32 -13.59
C GLY A 31 -8.18 -7.92 -14.16
N PHE A 32 -8.20 -6.85 -13.35
CA PHE A 32 -8.03 -5.48 -13.83
C PHE A 32 -6.58 -5.12 -14.16
N TYR A 33 -5.63 -5.79 -13.51
CA TYR A 33 -4.20 -5.64 -13.76
C TYR A 33 -3.59 -7.00 -14.00
N LYS A 34 -2.63 -7.07 -14.94
CA LYS A 34 -1.69 -8.17 -14.99
C LYS A 34 -0.47 -7.82 -14.15
N SER A 35 0.16 -8.85 -13.59
CA SER A 35 1.44 -8.73 -12.92
C SER A 35 2.40 -9.73 -13.54
N GLU A 36 3.56 -9.26 -13.98
CA GLU A 36 4.59 -10.12 -14.56
C GLU A 36 5.24 -11.04 -13.52
N ASP A 37 5.29 -10.61 -12.25
CA ASP A 37 5.97 -11.34 -11.18
C ASP A 37 5.05 -12.35 -10.46
N MET A 38 3.79 -12.47 -10.87
CA MET A 38 2.81 -13.38 -10.27
C MET A 38 2.65 -14.65 -11.08
N SER A 39 2.50 -15.78 -10.40
CA SER A 39 2.07 -17.02 -11.06
C SER A 39 0.68 -16.86 -11.70
N SER A 40 0.28 -17.81 -12.55
CA SER A 40 -1.08 -17.86 -13.12
C SER A 40 -2.19 -17.83 -12.05
N ASP A 41 -1.85 -18.26 -10.83
CA ASP A 41 -2.78 -18.37 -9.71
C ASP A 41 -2.71 -17.15 -8.78
N GLY A 42 -1.98 -16.09 -9.19
CA GLY A 42 -1.82 -14.86 -8.43
C GLY A 42 -0.86 -14.98 -7.24
N LEU A 43 0.05 -15.96 -7.24
CA LEU A 43 1.01 -16.13 -6.14
C LEU A 43 2.29 -15.33 -6.39
N LEU A 44 2.71 -14.59 -5.37
CA LEU A 44 3.93 -13.80 -5.34
C LEU A 44 4.86 -14.36 -4.26
N THR A 45 6.00 -14.91 -4.68
CA THR A 45 7.04 -15.36 -3.74
C THR A 45 7.96 -14.20 -3.38
N VAL A 46 8.15 -13.95 -2.09
CA VAL A 46 9.04 -12.92 -1.57
C VAL A 46 10.17 -13.60 -0.83
N GLU A 47 11.39 -13.48 -1.35
CA GLU A 47 12.63 -13.91 -0.70
C GLU A 47 13.34 -12.66 -0.20
N PHE A 48 13.47 -12.49 1.12
CA PHE A 48 13.88 -11.21 1.71
C PHE A 48 15.31 -10.80 1.34
N ASP A 49 16.19 -11.77 1.11
CA ASP A 49 17.58 -11.56 0.69
C ASP A 49 17.70 -11.06 -0.76
N LYS A 50 16.72 -11.36 -1.61
CA LYS A 50 16.66 -10.91 -3.02
C LYS A 50 16.05 -9.53 -3.20
N LEU A 51 15.43 -8.97 -2.16
CA LEU A 51 14.84 -7.64 -2.23
C LEU A 51 15.91 -6.54 -2.15
N ASP A 52 15.69 -5.50 -2.94
CA ASP A 52 16.51 -4.29 -2.88
C ASP A 52 16.38 -3.61 -1.51
N LYS A 53 17.49 -3.05 -1.07
CA LYS A 53 17.54 -2.27 0.17
C LYS A 53 17.08 -0.84 -0.09
N LEU A 54 16.25 -0.31 0.79
CA LEU A 54 15.94 1.11 0.83
C LEU A 54 17.12 1.89 1.44
N GLU A 55 17.69 2.81 0.66
CA GLU A 55 18.69 3.75 1.15
C GLU A 55 18.04 4.80 2.06
N THR A 56 18.09 4.56 3.37
CA THR A 56 17.55 5.46 4.40
C THR A 56 18.33 5.32 5.72
N GLU A 57 18.50 6.44 6.41
CA GLU A 57 19.07 6.48 7.77
C GLU A 57 18.07 6.02 8.83
N GLN A 58 16.78 5.94 8.50
CA GLN A 58 15.75 5.54 9.46
C GLN A 58 15.84 4.04 9.77
N LYS A 59 16.00 3.72 11.06
CA LYS A 59 16.14 2.34 11.60
C LYS A 59 15.01 1.93 12.53
N SER A 60 13.96 2.73 12.59
CA SER A 60 12.80 2.46 13.42
C SER A 60 11.54 3.10 12.88
N TYR A 61 10.41 2.53 13.27
CA TYR A 61 9.08 3.05 13.03
C TYR A 61 8.27 2.90 14.33
N ILE A 62 7.87 4.02 14.92
CA ILE A 62 7.25 4.05 16.25
C ILE A 62 8.18 3.38 17.28
N ASN A 63 7.79 2.26 17.88
CA ASN A 63 8.57 1.49 18.86
C ASN A 63 9.24 0.25 18.25
N VAL A 64 9.14 0.06 16.93
CA VAL A 64 9.72 -1.09 16.21
C VAL A 64 11.03 -0.69 15.56
N LYS A 65 12.10 -1.44 15.83
CA LYS A 65 13.43 -1.30 15.23
C LYS A 65 13.68 -2.37 14.18
N PHE A 66 14.46 -2.01 13.17
CA PHE A 66 14.88 -2.92 12.10
C PHE A 66 16.28 -2.51 11.61
N ASN A 67 17.07 -3.50 11.17
CA ASN A 67 18.43 -3.26 10.68
C ASN A 67 18.42 -2.51 9.34
N GLU A 68 17.49 -2.89 8.47
CA GLU A 68 17.26 -2.28 7.17
C GLU A 68 15.81 -2.48 6.73
N ILE A 69 15.41 -1.70 5.73
CA ILE A 69 14.14 -1.85 5.04
C ILE A 69 14.45 -2.41 3.67
N LYS A 70 13.76 -3.49 3.32
CA LYS A 70 13.72 -4.03 1.97
C LYS A 70 12.54 -3.47 1.21
N VAL A 71 12.60 -3.41 -0.11
CA VAL A 71 11.49 -2.90 -0.94
C VAL A 71 10.94 -4.01 -1.80
N LEU A 72 9.63 -4.22 -1.71
CA LEU A 72 8.88 -5.09 -2.60
C LEU A 72 8.06 -4.24 -3.56
N TYR A 73 8.26 -4.45 -4.85
CA TYR A 73 7.45 -3.82 -5.90
C TYR A 73 6.38 -4.80 -6.37
N ILE A 74 5.11 -4.41 -6.20
CA ILE A 74 4.01 -5.09 -6.87
C ILE A 74 3.86 -4.43 -8.24
N LYS A 75 4.30 -5.14 -9.28
CA LYS A 75 4.20 -4.67 -10.66
C LYS A 75 2.77 -4.85 -11.17
N LEU A 76 2.17 -3.74 -11.59
CA LEU A 76 0.83 -3.71 -12.16
C LEU A 76 0.93 -3.15 -13.57
N ASP A 77 0.65 -3.97 -14.57
CA ASP A 77 0.56 -3.55 -15.96
C ASP A 77 -0.90 -3.66 -16.43
N GLY A 78 -1.43 -2.54 -16.88
CA GLY A 78 -2.86 -2.32 -17.11
C GLY A 78 -3.38 -3.05 -18.35
N ILE A 79 -3.94 -4.24 -18.18
CA ILE A 79 -4.88 -4.79 -19.16
C ILE A 79 -6.28 -4.43 -18.68
N ASN A 80 -6.68 -3.22 -19.04
CA ASN A 80 -7.89 -2.56 -18.61
C ASN A 80 -9.13 -3.15 -19.34
N ASP A 81 -9.38 -4.46 -19.16
CA ASP A 81 -10.45 -5.25 -19.81
C ASP A 81 -11.65 -5.57 -18.88
N GLY A 82 -11.50 -5.37 -17.56
CA GLY A 82 -12.53 -5.63 -16.55
C GLY A 82 -13.56 -4.50 -16.34
N ALA A 83 -14.81 -4.89 -16.06
CA ALA A 83 -15.95 -3.97 -15.89
C ALA A 83 -16.03 -3.29 -14.50
N SER A 84 -15.34 -3.78 -13.47
CA SER A 84 -15.36 -3.21 -12.13
C SER A 84 -14.21 -3.75 -11.29
N PRO A 85 -13.25 -2.94 -10.80
CA PRO A 85 -12.21 -3.48 -9.95
C PRO A 85 -12.70 -3.60 -8.51
N CYS A 86 -12.41 -4.75 -7.91
CA CYS A 86 -12.37 -4.88 -6.46
C CYS A 86 -11.14 -4.16 -5.84
N GLY A 87 -10.33 -3.53 -6.69
CA GLY A 87 -9.02 -2.96 -6.39
C GLY A 87 -7.93 -4.01 -6.50
N LEU A 88 -6.86 -3.81 -5.74
CA LEU A 88 -5.79 -4.75 -5.52
C LEU A 88 -5.84 -5.21 -4.07
N PHE A 89 -5.71 -6.51 -3.82
CA PHE A 89 -5.49 -7.01 -2.47
C PHE A 89 -4.38 -8.04 -2.39
N VAL A 90 -3.63 -7.97 -1.28
CA VAL A 90 -2.51 -8.88 -0.95
C VAL A 90 -2.86 -9.57 0.35
N LYS A 91 -2.88 -10.90 0.38
CA LYS A 91 -3.13 -11.65 1.61
C LYS A 91 -2.10 -12.75 1.81
N ASP A 92 -1.94 -13.17 3.05
CA ASP A 92 -1.09 -14.30 3.39
C ASP A 92 -1.53 -15.57 2.64
N HIS A 93 -0.56 -16.32 2.13
CA HIS A 93 -0.79 -17.64 1.54
C HIS A 93 0.08 -18.68 2.24
N ASP A 94 1.37 -18.39 2.40
CA ASP A 94 2.29 -19.19 3.21
C ASP A 94 3.33 -18.27 3.86
N ASN A 95 3.18 -18.07 5.17
CA ASN A 95 4.05 -17.22 5.97
C ASN A 95 5.30 -17.93 6.50
N GLN A 96 5.49 -19.24 6.26
CA GLN A 96 6.67 -19.99 6.72
C GLN A 96 7.00 -19.80 8.23
N GLY A 97 5.97 -19.61 9.06
CA GLY A 97 6.10 -19.42 10.51
C GLY A 97 6.37 -17.97 10.97
N TYR A 98 6.39 -17.00 10.06
CA TYR A 98 6.42 -15.59 10.42
C TYR A 98 5.07 -15.11 10.92
N GLN A 99 5.08 -14.31 11.98
CA GLN A 99 3.97 -13.42 12.31
C GLN A 99 4.13 -12.14 11.50
N ILE A 100 3.13 -11.85 10.67
CA ILE A 100 3.17 -10.71 9.76
C ILE A 100 2.30 -9.60 10.33
N SER A 101 2.91 -8.45 10.58
CA SER A 101 2.24 -7.27 11.11
C SER A 101 2.44 -6.09 10.17
N PHE A 102 1.42 -5.28 9.96
CA PHE A 102 1.55 -4.06 9.15
C PHE A 102 1.20 -2.83 9.98
N SER A 103 1.69 -1.66 9.57
CA SER A 103 1.27 -0.41 10.19
C SER A 103 -0.22 -0.19 9.96
N ALA A 104 -1.07 -0.29 10.99
CA ALA A 104 -2.51 -0.24 10.83
C ALA A 104 -2.99 1.07 10.18
N GLY A 105 -4.03 0.98 9.35
CA GLY A 105 -4.59 2.12 8.61
C GLY A 105 -5.61 2.97 9.38
N TYR A 106 -6.11 2.50 10.53
CA TYR A 106 -7.18 3.21 11.24
C TYR A 106 -6.67 4.47 11.96
N TYR A 107 -7.48 5.54 11.91
CA TYR A 107 -7.20 6.81 12.59
C TYR A 107 -7.21 6.70 14.13
N VAL A 108 -7.88 5.66 14.66
CA VAL A 108 -8.01 5.38 16.10
C VAL A 108 -7.65 3.92 16.36
N GLY A 109 -6.93 3.66 17.44
CA GLY A 109 -6.62 2.32 17.92
C GLY A 109 -5.15 1.95 17.80
N ASN A 110 -4.91 0.68 17.48
CA ASN A 110 -3.59 0.07 17.44
C ASN A 110 -2.68 0.70 16.36
N ASN A 111 -1.37 0.70 16.60
CA ASN A 111 -0.37 1.15 15.62
C ASN A 111 -0.06 0.06 14.58
N PHE A 112 -0.21 -1.19 14.97
CA PHE A 112 0.03 -2.36 14.14
C PHE A 112 -1.20 -3.26 14.13
N ASP A 113 -1.42 -3.96 13.03
CA ASP A 113 -2.44 -5.00 12.94
C ASP A 113 -1.82 -6.26 12.33
N PHE A 114 -2.41 -7.42 12.63
CA PHE A 114 -2.03 -8.68 11.98
C PHE A 114 -2.38 -8.59 10.51
N LEU A 115 -1.63 -9.29 9.66
CA LEU A 115 -1.88 -9.28 8.23
C LEU A 115 -3.27 -9.86 7.89
N LEU A 116 -4.24 -8.96 7.82
CA LEU A 116 -5.47 -9.10 7.04
C LEU A 116 -5.13 -8.80 5.57
N PRO A 117 -6.03 -9.11 4.61
CA PRO A 117 -5.80 -8.73 3.23
C PRO A 117 -5.53 -7.23 3.12
N LEU A 118 -4.31 -6.85 2.75
CA LEU A 118 -3.94 -5.46 2.54
C LEU A 118 -4.65 -4.97 1.29
N TRP A 119 -5.46 -3.94 1.44
CA TRP A 119 -6.23 -3.38 0.35
C TRP A 119 -5.57 -2.16 -0.28
N CYS A 120 -5.68 -2.09 -1.59
CA CYS A 120 -5.48 -0.88 -2.39
C CYS A 120 -6.70 -0.75 -3.31
N LYS A 121 -7.74 -0.08 -2.79
CA LYS A 121 -9.03 0.11 -3.46
C LYS A 121 -9.66 1.42 -2.99
N ILE A 122 -10.74 1.86 -3.63
CA ILE A 122 -11.36 3.15 -3.27
C ILE A 122 -11.63 3.29 -1.78
N GLN A 123 -12.09 2.24 -1.08
CA GLN A 123 -12.41 2.33 0.35
C GLN A 123 -11.19 2.54 1.25
N GLN A 124 -10.00 2.05 0.87
CA GLN A 124 -8.84 2.04 1.75
C GLN A 124 -7.54 1.74 1.00
N TYR A 125 -6.45 2.38 1.45
CA TYR A 125 -5.07 2.05 1.07
C TYR A 125 -4.26 1.58 2.29
N GLU A 126 -3.72 0.37 2.21
CA GLU A 126 -3.05 -0.30 3.34
C GLU A 126 -1.61 -0.72 3.06
N PHE A 127 -1.05 -0.37 1.91
CA PHE A 127 0.36 -0.66 1.62
C PHE A 127 1.29 0.33 2.34
N GLY A 128 2.52 -0.11 2.59
CA GLY A 128 3.49 0.57 3.44
C GLY A 128 4.45 -0.42 4.07
N LEU A 129 4.93 -0.10 5.27
CA LEU A 129 5.81 -0.99 6.02
C LEU A 129 5.04 -2.20 6.57
N VAL A 130 5.57 -3.37 6.27
CA VAL A 130 5.17 -4.68 6.79
C VAL A 130 6.37 -5.29 7.51
N PHE A 131 6.10 -5.85 8.68
CA PHE A 131 7.10 -6.40 9.59
C PHE A 131 6.88 -7.91 9.72
N PHE A 132 7.99 -8.64 9.72
CA PHE A 132 8.02 -10.09 9.80
C PHE A 132 8.92 -10.50 10.96
N ASP A 133 8.38 -11.27 11.89
CA ASP A 133 9.11 -11.81 13.03
C ASP A 133 8.45 -13.14 13.45
N ARG A 134 9.24 -14.16 13.80
CA ARG A 134 8.67 -15.47 14.16
C ARG A 134 7.99 -15.50 15.51
N ASN A 135 8.32 -14.54 16.38
CA ASN A 135 7.91 -14.54 17.77
C ASN A 135 7.09 -13.29 18.16
N LYS A 136 7.07 -12.25 17.31
CA LYS A 136 6.40 -10.97 17.61
C LYS A 136 5.34 -10.65 16.57
N GLY A 137 4.09 -10.78 16.96
CA GLY A 137 2.92 -10.34 16.19
C GLY A 137 2.47 -8.94 16.54
N ALA A 138 1.37 -8.50 15.94
CA ALA A 138 0.86 -7.15 16.09
C ALA A 138 0.49 -6.83 17.55
N ASP A 139 -0.02 -7.80 18.30
CA ASP A 139 -0.29 -7.69 19.74
C ASP A 139 0.96 -7.30 20.54
N VAL A 140 2.10 -7.95 20.28
CA VAL A 140 3.39 -7.65 20.90
C VAL A 140 3.88 -6.27 20.46
N LEU A 141 3.86 -5.99 19.15
CA LEU A 141 4.36 -4.73 18.60
C LEU A 141 3.56 -3.51 19.08
N ASN A 142 2.27 -3.69 19.42
CA ASN A 142 1.42 -2.63 19.98
C ASN A 142 1.73 -2.26 21.44
N ASN A 143 2.60 -3.01 22.14
CA ASN A 143 3.13 -2.54 23.42
C ASN A 143 4.17 -1.43 23.20
N VAL A 144 3.67 -0.20 23.07
CA VAL A 144 4.48 1.00 22.75
C VAL A 144 5.48 1.40 23.84
N ASN A 145 5.37 0.84 25.04
CA ASN A 145 6.31 1.08 26.13
C ASN A 145 7.58 0.24 26.00
N GLU A 146 7.58 -0.74 25.09
CA GLU A 146 8.72 -1.61 24.80
C GLU A 146 9.22 -1.38 23.39
N VAL A 147 10.54 -1.45 23.24
CA VAL A 147 11.21 -1.37 21.95
C VAL A 147 11.39 -2.77 21.40
N HIS A 148 10.82 -3.04 20.24
CA HIS A 148 10.86 -4.37 19.61
C HIS A 148 11.76 -4.33 18.38
N THR A 149 12.77 -5.18 18.30
CA THR A 149 13.52 -5.39 17.06
C THR A 149 12.90 -6.53 16.28
N VAL A 150 12.50 -6.31 15.02
CA VAL A 150 11.93 -7.33 14.14
C VAL A 150 13.00 -7.95 13.23
N GLU A 151 12.75 -9.16 12.72
CA GLU A 151 13.67 -9.88 11.84
C GLU A 151 13.74 -9.22 10.46
N HIS A 152 12.59 -8.89 9.86
CA HIS A 152 12.53 -8.20 8.57
C HIS A 152 11.51 -7.05 8.56
N ALA A 153 11.84 -5.99 7.84
CA ALA A 153 10.94 -4.90 7.51
C ALA A 153 10.93 -4.72 5.98
N VAL A 154 9.74 -4.77 5.38
CA VAL A 154 9.54 -4.64 3.94
C VAL A 154 8.58 -3.49 3.65
N LEU A 155 9.00 -2.54 2.83
CA LEU A 155 8.13 -1.51 2.25
C LEU A 155 7.50 -2.06 0.97
N ILE A 156 6.18 -2.21 0.97
CA ILE A 156 5.43 -2.62 -0.22
C ILE A 156 5.02 -1.38 -1.00
N ASN A 157 5.45 -1.32 -2.26
CA ASN A 157 5.19 -0.24 -3.21
C ASN A 157 4.54 -0.79 -4.48
N ILE A 158 3.79 0.05 -5.20
CA ILE A 158 3.21 -0.29 -6.50
C ILE A 158 4.11 0.28 -7.60
N LEU A 159 4.43 -0.54 -8.59
CA LEU A 159 5.14 -0.12 -9.79
C LEU A 159 4.19 -0.28 -10.98
N SER A 160 3.93 0.80 -11.72
CA SER A 160 3.19 0.78 -12.99
C SER A 160 4.09 1.27 -14.11
N SER A 161 3.94 0.71 -15.32
CA SER A 161 4.69 1.16 -16.50
C SER A 161 4.31 2.55 -17.00
N ASP A 162 3.12 3.05 -16.63
CA ASP A 162 2.61 4.37 -17.03
C ASP A 162 2.43 5.36 -15.87
N ASP A 163 2.98 5.02 -14.69
CA ASP A 163 2.84 5.78 -13.44
C ASP A 163 1.37 6.07 -13.06
N LYS A 164 0.43 5.18 -13.44
CA LYS A 164 -0.99 5.29 -13.07
C LYS A 164 -1.53 4.03 -12.42
N MET A 165 -2.51 4.24 -11.54
CA MET A 165 -3.39 3.20 -11.03
C MET A 165 -4.84 3.69 -11.07
N LEU A 166 -5.65 3.03 -11.88
CA LEU A 166 -7.08 3.28 -11.98
C LEU A 166 -7.86 2.41 -10.97
N LEU A 167 -8.66 3.07 -10.15
CA LEU A 167 -9.57 2.46 -9.20
C LEU A 167 -10.90 2.00 -9.84
N GLY A 168 -11.01 2.10 -11.16
CA GLY A 168 -12.08 1.51 -11.95
C GLY A 168 -12.56 2.35 -13.12
N THR A 169 -13.65 1.89 -13.72
CA THR A 169 -14.33 2.59 -14.80
C THR A 169 -15.57 3.30 -14.28
N ARG A 170 -15.77 4.54 -14.69
CA ARG A 170 -16.93 5.38 -14.36
C ARG A 170 -17.61 5.84 -15.65
N PRO A 171 -18.95 5.74 -15.75
CA PRO A 171 -19.65 6.30 -16.89
C PRO A 171 -19.52 7.82 -16.89
N HIS A 172 -19.40 8.41 -18.06
CA HIS A 172 -19.32 9.85 -18.26
C HIS A 172 -20.38 10.27 -19.28
N HIS A 173 -21.14 11.32 -18.97
CA HIS A 173 -22.13 11.90 -19.87
C HIS A 173 -21.97 13.42 -19.89
N LYS A 174 -22.12 14.05 -21.06
CA LYS A 174 -21.82 15.49 -21.28
C LYS A 174 -22.62 16.44 -20.37
N VAL A 175 -23.82 16.06 -19.97
CA VAL A 175 -24.72 16.90 -19.15
C VAL A 175 -25.17 16.26 -17.84
N ASN A 176 -24.94 14.96 -17.65
CA ASN A 176 -25.33 14.24 -16.44
C ASN A 176 -24.06 13.76 -15.75
N ILE A 177 -23.40 14.71 -15.08
CA ILE A 177 -22.13 14.47 -14.40
C ILE A 177 -22.40 13.64 -13.16
N ILE A 178 -21.74 12.49 -13.08
CA ILE A 178 -21.87 11.58 -11.94
C ILE A 178 -20.99 12.09 -10.81
N ILE A 179 -21.57 12.15 -9.63
CA ILE A 179 -20.84 12.39 -8.39
C ILE A 179 -20.26 11.05 -7.90
N GLY A 180 -18.99 11.05 -7.52
CA GLY A 180 -18.30 9.86 -7.06
C GLY A 180 -17.37 10.14 -5.89
N LEU A 181 -16.87 9.07 -5.29
CA LEU A 181 -15.83 9.14 -4.26
C LEU A 181 -14.47 9.26 -4.93
N CYS A 182 -13.65 10.15 -4.40
CA CYS A 182 -12.22 10.21 -4.65
C CYS A 182 -11.46 9.96 -3.35
N PRO A 183 -10.30 9.28 -3.41
CA PRO A 183 -9.32 9.35 -2.34
C PRO A 183 -8.99 10.80 -1.96
N TYR A 184 -8.75 11.02 -0.68
CA TYR A 184 -8.32 12.32 -0.17
C TYR A 184 -7.16 12.15 0.84
N ILE A 185 -6.82 13.22 1.57
CA ILE A 185 -5.58 13.32 2.36
C ILE A 185 -5.34 12.17 3.34
N ASN A 186 -6.38 11.55 3.89
CA ASN A 186 -6.26 10.43 4.85
C ASN A 186 -6.67 9.08 4.27
N TRP A 187 -6.82 8.98 2.94
CA TRP A 187 -7.03 7.69 2.27
C TRP A 187 -5.86 6.73 2.54
N VAL A 188 -4.66 7.31 2.57
CA VAL A 188 -3.47 6.69 3.16
C VAL A 188 -3.31 7.22 4.57
N ASN A 189 -3.11 6.32 5.54
CA ASN A 189 -2.93 6.74 6.93
C ASN A 189 -1.66 7.62 7.08
N LYS A 190 -1.80 8.76 7.76
CA LYS A 190 -0.72 9.76 7.99
C LYS A 190 0.55 9.20 8.65
N LYS A 191 0.46 8.09 9.38
CA LYS A 191 1.62 7.49 10.02
C LYS A 191 2.53 6.78 9.00
N ARG A 192 2.07 6.54 7.77
CA ARG A 192 2.80 5.77 6.76
C ARG A 192 3.85 6.61 6.02
N TRP A 193 4.78 5.92 5.37
CA TRP A 193 5.82 6.50 4.51
C TRP A 193 5.32 6.84 3.11
N ILE A 194 4.06 6.51 2.83
CA ILE A 194 3.36 6.79 1.59
C ILE A 194 2.34 7.87 1.93
N GLU A 195 2.24 8.88 1.07
CA GLU A 195 1.32 10.00 1.23
C GLU A 195 0.41 10.08 0.01
N PHE A 196 -0.87 10.38 0.22
CA PHE A 196 -1.76 10.74 -0.86
C PHE A 196 -1.94 12.25 -0.94
N ILE A 197 -1.70 12.82 -2.12
CA ILE A 197 -1.86 14.24 -2.38
C ILE A 197 -2.99 14.42 -3.40
N PRO A 198 -4.13 15.03 -3.00
CA PRO A 198 -5.22 15.35 -3.92
C PRO A 198 -4.79 16.31 -5.03
N GLU A 199 -5.40 16.18 -6.21
CA GLU A 199 -5.24 17.16 -7.29
C GLU A 199 -5.84 18.53 -6.91
N ASP A 200 -5.32 19.61 -7.48
CA ASP A 200 -5.77 20.99 -7.19
C ASP A 200 -7.26 21.19 -7.47
N HIS A 201 -7.80 20.52 -8.49
CA HIS A 201 -9.21 20.63 -8.87
C HIS A 201 -10.16 19.81 -7.97
N ILE A 202 -9.60 18.95 -7.12
CA ILE A 202 -10.32 18.16 -6.10
C ILE A 202 -10.27 18.88 -4.76
N LYS A 203 -9.14 19.53 -4.46
CA LYS A 203 -8.93 20.27 -3.22
C LYS A 203 -10.03 21.32 -3.05
N ASP A 204 -10.73 21.23 -1.93
CA ASP A 204 -11.83 22.14 -1.56
C ASP A 204 -13.02 22.17 -2.55
N ASN A 205 -13.12 21.19 -3.45
CA ASN A 205 -14.13 21.13 -4.52
C ASN A 205 -15.01 19.87 -4.42
N GLY A 206 -15.69 19.72 -3.30
CA GLY A 206 -16.56 18.59 -3.03
C GLY A 206 -17.18 18.61 -1.64
N PHE A 207 -17.74 17.48 -1.23
CA PHE A 207 -18.30 17.27 0.10
C PHE A 207 -17.47 16.23 0.87
N PHE A 208 -17.22 16.49 2.15
CA PHE A 208 -16.50 15.57 3.03
C PHE A 208 -17.45 14.83 3.96
N GLU A 209 -17.15 13.56 4.19
CA GLU A 209 -17.71 12.82 5.32
C GLU A 209 -16.69 12.89 6.47
N GLU A 210 -16.93 13.79 7.43
CA GLU A 210 -16.00 14.01 8.54
C GLU A 210 -15.79 12.75 9.39
N GLU A 211 -16.80 11.87 9.47
CA GLU A 211 -16.70 10.61 10.22
C GLU A 211 -15.61 9.67 9.68
N ASN A 212 -15.28 9.76 8.39
CA ASN A 212 -14.18 8.97 7.81
C ASN A 212 -12.81 9.64 7.98
N GLY A 213 -12.75 10.77 8.69
CA GLY A 213 -11.54 11.51 8.95
C GLY A 213 -10.90 12.08 7.69
N TYR A 214 -11.67 12.50 6.68
CA TYR A 214 -11.16 13.03 5.41
C TYR A 214 -10.37 11.99 4.60
N ALA A 215 -10.72 10.71 4.72
CA ALA A 215 -10.18 9.66 3.85
C ALA A 215 -10.71 9.78 2.41
N HIS A 216 -11.90 10.33 2.24
CA HIS A 216 -12.53 10.50 0.94
C HIS A 216 -13.18 11.87 0.80
N ILE A 217 -13.30 12.31 -0.45
CA ILE A 217 -14.10 13.45 -0.86
C ILE A 217 -15.12 13.00 -1.91
N VAL A 218 -16.34 13.49 -1.81
CA VAL A 218 -17.39 13.31 -2.80
C VAL A 218 -17.29 14.45 -3.80
N ALA A 219 -16.95 14.16 -5.04
CA ALA A 219 -16.67 15.15 -6.08
C ALA A 219 -17.34 14.78 -7.43
N PRO A 220 -17.67 15.77 -8.27
CA PRO A 220 -18.13 15.50 -9.63
C PRO A 220 -16.98 14.91 -10.47
N LEU A 221 -17.24 13.77 -11.13
CA LEU A 221 -16.28 13.12 -12.02
C LEU A 221 -16.51 13.61 -13.45
N TYR A 222 -15.84 14.69 -13.83
CA TYR A 222 -15.97 15.33 -15.13
C TYR A 222 -14.67 15.27 -15.92
N LYS A 223 -14.76 15.33 -17.24
CA LYS A 223 -13.57 15.48 -18.07
C LYS A 223 -12.98 16.89 -17.95
N LYS A 224 -11.68 16.98 -17.70
CA LYS A 224 -10.96 18.27 -17.73
C LYS A 224 -10.90 18.87 -19.15
N ASN A 225 -10.89 18.03 -20.19
CA ASN A 225 -11.06 18.42 -21.59
C ASN A 225 -11.73 17.30 -22.41
N TYR A 226 -12.22 17.60 -23.61
CA TYR A 226 -13.04 16.68 -24.42
C TYR A 226 -12.36 15.32 -24.70
N ASP A 227 -11.03 15.30 -24.84
CA ASP A 227 -10.26 14.12 -25.24
C ASP A 227 -9.83 13.25 -24.04
N GLU A 228 -9.97 13.75 -22.82
CA GLU A 228 -9.53 13.03 -21.63
C GLU A 228 -10.40 11.81 -21.36
N LYS A 229 -9.75 10.66 -21.17
CA LYS A 229 -10.41 9.37 -20.90
C LYS A 229 -10.22 8.94 -19.45
N GLU A 230 -9.55 9.76 -18.66
CA GLU A 230 -9.16 9.46 -17.29
C GLU A 230 -9.52 10.66 -16.41
N PHE A 231 -9.77 10.39 -15.15
CA PHE A 231 -10.02 11.38 -14.13
C PHE A 231 -9.15 11.07 -12.93
N PHE A 232 -8.23 11.96 -12.57
CA PHE A 232 -7.31 11.75 -11.46
C PHE A 232 -7.78 12.47 -10.21
N CYS A 233 -7.89 11.73 -9.12
CA CYS A 233 -8.22 12.29 -7.81
C CYS A 233 -7.00 12.93 -7.14
N GLY A 234 -5.80 12.43 -7.47
CA GLY A 234 -4.55 12.81 -6.82
C GLY A 234 -3.45 11.82 -7.16
N LYS A 235 -2.38 11.87 -6.35
CA LYS A 235 -1.19 11.05 -6.54
C LYS A 235 -0.68 10.46 -5.23
N LEU A 236 -0.18 9.24 -5.30
CA LEU A 236 0.56 8.60 -4.23
C LEU A 236 2.04 8.95 -4.35
N LYS A 237 2.60 9.56 -3.30
CA LYS A 237 4.04 9.70 -3.15
C LYS A 237 4.62 8.44 -2.53
N GLN A 238 5.58 7.85 -3.22
CA GLN A 238 6.28 6.64 -2.80
C GLN A 238 7.77 6.94 -2.60
N PRO A 239 8.43 6.46 -1.52
CA PRO A 239 9.83 6.81 -1.24
C PRO A 239 10.86 6.44 -2.31
N THR A 240 10.57 5.48 -3.19
CA THR A 240 11.53 4.94 -4.18
C THR A 240 11.06 4.99 -5.62
N LEU A 241 9.85 5.49 -5.87
CA LEU A 241 9.23 5.48 -7.19
C LEU A 241 8.67 6.86 -7.52
N PRO A 242 8.44 7.16 -8.81
CA PRO A 242 7.67 8.33 -9.22
C PRO A 242 6.31 8.39 -8.54
N ASP A 243 5.71 9.58 -8.55
CA ASP A 243 4.35 9.78 -8.06
C ASP A 243 3.37 8.93 -8.89
N LEU A 244 2.62 8.03 -8.24
CA LEU A 244 1.62 7.19 -8.91
C LEU A 244 0.28 7.92 -8.96
N LEU A 245 -0.21 8.25 -10.16
CA LEU A 245 -1.48 8.91 -10.36
C LEU A 245 -2.65 7.96 -10.07
N ILE A 246 -3.58 8.39 -9.22
CA ILE A 246 -4.73 7.58 -8.79
C ILE A 246 -6.01 8.19 -9.34
N GLY A 247 -6.81 7.37 -10.02
CA GLY A 247 -7.99 7.88 -10.69
C GLY A 247 -8.96 6.85 -11.21
N TYR A 248 -9.75 7.26 -12.19
CA TYR A 248 -10.76 6.44 -12.85
C TYR A 248 -10.61 6.53 -14.35
N LYS A 249 -10.88 5.43 -15.05
CA LYS A 249 -11.21 5.47 -16.48
C LYS A 249 -12.61 6.03 -16.64
N LEU A 250 -12.78 6.95 -17.57
CA LEU A 250 -14.08 7.44 -18.00
C LEU A 250 -14.54 6.66 -19.25
N LYS A 251 -15.78 6.17 -19.21
CA LYS A 251 -16.42 5.50 -20.33
C LYS A 251 -17.61 6.34 -20.78
N GLU A 252 -17.61 6.78 -22.03
CA GLU A 252 -18.74 7.55 -22.57
C GLU A 252 -20.04 6.76 -22.49
N ASP A 253 -21.07 7.44 -22.01
CA ASP A 253 -22.47 7.09 -22.12
C ASP A 253 -23.08 8.08 -23.11
N ASP A 254 -23.24 7.68 -24.38
CA ASP A 254 -23.79 8.52 -25.45
C ASP A 254 -25.33 8.48 -25.51
N LYS A 255 -25.98 7.82 -24.55
CA LYS A 255 -27.45 7.75 -24.51
C LYS A 255 -28.01 9.15 -24.27
N THR A 256 -28.84 9.63 -25.18
CA THR A 256 -29.59 10.87 -25.01
C THR A 256 -30.39 10.81 -23.70
N LYS A 257 -30.06 11.70 -22.77
CA LYS A 257 -30.84 11.91 -21.55
C LYS A 257 -31.60 13.22 -21.70
N GLU A 258 -32.92 13.15 -21.74
CA GLU A 258 -33.77 14.33 -21.59
C GLU A 258 -33.52 14.89 -20.18
N ILE A 259 -33.16 16.18 -20.11
CA ILE A 259 -33.10 16.87 -18.83
C ILE A 259 -34.53 17.30 -18.55
N ASP A 260 -35.21 16.57 -17.66
CA ASP A 260 -36.48 17.02 -17.10
C ASP A 260 -36.20 18.27 -16.27
N GLY A 261 -36.36 19.44 -16.90
CA GLY A 261 -36.26 20.73 -16.22
C GLY A 261 -37.43 20.90 -15.24
N VAL A 262 -37.12 21.35 -14.03
CA VAL A 262 -38.10 21.93 -13.09
C VAL A 262 -38.38 23.37 -13.49
#